data_AF-A0A2T7FB63-F1
#
_entry.id   AF-A0A2T7FB63-F1
#
_cell.length_a   1.000
_cell.length_b   1.000
_cell.length_c   1.000
_cell.angle_alpha   90.00
_cell.angle_beta   90.00
_cell.angle_gamma   90.00
#
_symmetry.space_group_name_H-M   'P 1'
#
loop_
_entity.id
_entity.type
_entity.pdbx_description
1 polymer ?
#
loop_
_entity_poly.entity_id
_entity_poly.type
_entity_poly.pdbx_seq_one_letter_code
_entity_poly.pdbx_strand_id
1 'polypeptide(L)'
;MPPRRPAASPGGRTSRQDSVGDGSGRRLPSGSGRGQGQAGTSEIPTKPLRRARRRRMSPSLVVSARHTHAVTHRRGRRRRMVVASSGGAPPPKLVTFLGKGGSGKTTAAAVAAQYYASEGFKTCLVTQSQDPSAEQLMGCKIGNSLTECAANLSTIKLETSKMLLEPLDRLKKVDAQVNFTQGILEGIVGEELGVLPGMDSICSVLALQKLLNFFSAGRSGSQPEFDVVVYDCNNTEEILRLVGATDRARSYLRYVRDLAEKTDMGRLASPSLLKLIYDAARPNGKTSEGRLSTEIWNEIEQLLERVSVWFANPSNLACFLVMDPRRSIAVSSALRYWGCTTQAGGQICGAFGYTEDPSEMHQEVAQNFMPLSFSLLPFVSNDSSVDWSRALSLLSQNTKEQLRNTSTRVYPSVSFDSVQKSVTLFMPGFDKSEIKLYQYRGGSELLIEAGDQRRVIKLPPAMQGKVGGAKFVDRNLIVSIR
;
A
#
# COMPACT_ATOMS: atom_id res chain seq x y z
N MET A 1 -42.31 74.38 -1.07
CA MET A 1 -43.29 73.85 -2.03
C MET A 1 -42.69 72.62 -2.72
N PRO A 2 -43.38 71.47 -2.72
CA PRO A 2 -42.99 70.18 -3.31
C PRO A 2 -43.51 70.10 -4.78
N PRO A 3 -43.46 68.98 -5.56
CA PRO A 3 -44.06 67.63 -5.32
C PRO A 3 -43.21 66.46 -5.88
N ARG A 4 -43.53 65.15 -5.87
CA ARG A 4 -44.40 64.18 -5.16
C ARG A 4 -44.00 62.77 -5.70
N ARG A 5 -44.11 61.71 -4.89
CA ARG A 5 -44.22 60.29 -5.34
C ARG A 5 -45.62 60.04 -5.96
N PRO A 6 -45.87 58.89 -6.65
CA PRO A 6 -46.45 57.69 -5.99
C PRO A 6 -45.89 56.33 -6.51
N ALA A 7 -45.72 55.29 -5.68
CA ALA A 7 -46.64 54.17 -5.34
C ALA A 7 -46.90 53.20 -6.53
N ALA A 8 -46.98 51.85 -6.42
CA ALA A 8 -47.42 50.98 -5.34
C ALA A 8 -46.99 49.50 -5.56
N SER A 9 -46.89 48.72 -4.48
CA SER A 9 -47.19 47.27 -4.44
C SER A 9 -48.72 47.10 -4.23
N PRO A 10 -49.38 45.94 -4.48
CA PRO A 10 -49.27 44.76 -3.60
C PRO A 10 -49.54 43.38 -4.27
N GLY A 11 -49.11 42.28 -3.65
CA GLY A 11 -50.03 41.29 -3.06
C GLY A 11 -49.90 39.94 -3.79
N GLY A 12 -49.48 38.84 -3.14
CA GLY A 12 -50.32 37.99 -2.27
C GLY A 12 -51.05 36.95 -3.15
N ARG A 13 -51.22 35.66 -2.84
CA ARG A 13 -51.12 34.91 -1.60
C ARG A 13 -51.47 33.44 -1.96
N THR A 14 -50.71 32.48 -1.41
CA THR A 14 -51.16 31.25 -0.71
C THR A 14 -52.16 30.25 -1.32
N SER A 15 -51.81 28.95 -1.25
CA SER A 15 -52.47 27.85 -0.49
C SER A 15 -51.89 26.50 -0.96
N ARG A 16 -51.21 25.66 -0.16
CA ARG A 16 -51.66 24.76 0.94
C ARG A 16 -52.81 23.81 0.60
N GLN A 17 -52.54 22.51 0.64
CA GLN A 17 -53.22 21.40 1.37
C GLN A 17 -52.73 20.06 0.78
N ASP A 18 -52.10 19.16 1.54
CA ASP A 18 -52.59 18.25 2.60
C ASP A 18 -53.19 16.93 2.07
N SER A 19 -52.62 15.80 2.53
CA SER A 19 -53.22 14.47 2.80
C SER A 19 -52.05 13.46 2.92
N VAL A 20 -51.70 12.91 4.09
CA VAL A 20 -52.38 11.90 4.93
C VAL A 20 -52.78 10.64 4.18
N GLY A 21 -52.12 9.53 4.52
CA GLY A 21 -52.43 8.16 4.13
C GLY A 21 -51.84 7.18 5.13
N ASP A 22 -52.67 6.80 6.08
CA ASP A 22 -52.50 5.76 7.10
C ASP A 22 -52.66 4.35 6.48
N GLY A 23 -52.16 3.28 7.13
CA GLY A 23 -52.67 1.94 6.86
C GLY A 23 -51.71 0.75 6.89
N SER A 24 -51.83 -0.03 7.98
CA SER A 24 -51.64 -1.49 8.09
C SER A 24 -50.20 -2.03 8.10
N GLY A 25 -49.75 -2.84 9.06
CA GLY A 25 -50.47 -3.77 9.93
C GLY A 25 -50.36 -5.20 9.40
N ARG A 26 -49.21 -5.87 9.58
CA ARG A 26 -49.13 -7.34 9.54
C ARG A 26 -48.15 -7.86 10.59
N ARG A 27 -48.74 -8.29 11.72
CA ARG A 27 -48.19 -9.30 12.61
C ARG A 27 -48.15 -10.64 11.87
N LEU A 28 -47.05 -11.38 12.01
CA LEU A 28 -47.01 -12.83 11.82
C LEU A 28 -46.41 -13.47 13.07
N PRO A 29 -46.80 -14.70 13.41
CA PRO A 29 -46.85 -15.17 14.78
C PRO A 29 -45.56 -15.83 15.27
N SER A 30 -45.40 -15.71 16.58
CA SER A 30 -44.53 -16.48 17.46
C SER A 30 -44.65 -18.00 17.26
N GLY A 31 -43.50 -18.66 17.17
CA GLY A 31 -43.40 -20.12 17.18
C GLY A 31 -41.99 -20.58 17.54
N SER A 32 -41.59 -20.47 18.80
CA SER A 32 -40.42 -21.18 19.32
C SER A 32 -40.76 -21.80 20.67
N GLY A 33 -41.23 -23.05 20.64
CA GLY A 33 -41.11 -23.93 21.77
C GLY A 33 -39.66 -24.42 21.87
N ARG A 34 -39.08 -24.32 23.06
CA ARG A 34 -38.00 -25.21 23.50
C ARG A 34 -38.04 -25.30 25.02
N GLY A 35 -38.41 -26.49 25.48
CA GLY A 35 -38.46 -26.87 26.87
C GLY A 35 -37.08 -26.88 27.52
N GLN A 36 -37.14 -26.63 28.82
CA GLN A 36 -36.08 -26.86 29.79
C GLN A 36 -35.79 -28.37 29.90
N GLY A 37 -34.55 -28.70 30.28
CA GLY A 37 -34.19 -30.04 30.73
C GLY A 37 -32.69 -30.18 31.01
N GLN A 38 -32.32 -29.86 32.27
CA GLN A 38 -31.39 -30.57 33.18
C GLN A 38 -30.08 -31.14 32.60
N ALA A 39 -28.91 -30.67 33.04
CA ALA A 39 -28.22 -31.01 34.30
C ALA A 39 -27.87 -32.51 34.41
N GLY A 40 -26.58 -32.82 34.26
CA GLY A 40 -26.02 -34.17 34.44
C GLY A 40 -24.50 -34.14 34.55
N THR A 41 -24.03 -34.17 35.79
CA THR A 41 -22.64 -34.31 36.27
C THR A 41 -22.07 -35.71 36.02
N SER A 42 -20.76 -35.83 35.76
CA SER A 42 -19.84 -36.89 36.28
C SER A 42 -18.43 -36.58 35.77
N GLU A 43 -17.51 -36.12 36.61
CA GLU A 43 -16.65 -36.88 37.54
C GLU A 43 -15.77 -37.97 36.90
N ILE A 44 -14.47 -37.69 37.02
CA ILE A 44 -13.29 -38.47 36.69
C ILE A 44 -13.15 -39.65 37.67
N PRO A 45 -12.51 -40.75 37.25
CA PRO A 45 -11.60 -41.42 38.18
C PRO A 45 -10.21 -41.71 37.60
N THR A 46 -9.24 -41.53 38.50
CA THR A 46 -7.79 -41.71 38.33
C THR A 46 -7.29 -43.11 38.72
N LYS A 47 -6.08 -43.44 38.22
CA LYS A 47 -5.01 -44.36 38.72
C LYS A 47 -5.10 -45.87 38.36
N PRO A 48 -4.00 -46.66 38.44
CA PRO A 48 -2.63 -46.35 38.93
C PRO A 48 -1.42 -46.78 38.06
N LEU A 49 -0.23 -46.33 38.51
CA LEU A 49 1.13 -46.68 38.07
C LEU A 49 1.50 -48.17 38.20
N ARG A 50 2.42 -48.63 37.32
CA ARG A 50 3.39 -49.69 37.65
C ARG A 50 4.78 -49.45 37.02
N ARG A 51 5.79 -49.93 37.75
CA ARG A 51 7.21 -49.56 37.77
C ARG A 51 8.10 -50.25 36.70
N ALA A 52 9.18 -49.51 36.37
CA ALA A 52 10.59 -49.90 36.23
C ALA A 52 11.08 -50.72 35.02
N ARG A 53 12.11 -50.18 34.33
CA ARG A 53 13.49 -50.72 34.39
C ARG A 53 14.53 -49.78 33.73
N ARG A 54 15.69 -49.72 34.37
CA ARG A 54 16.94 -48.99 34.01
C ARG A 54 17.65 -49.58 32.78
N ARG A 55 18.37 -48.74 32.03
CA ARG A 55 19.69 -49.00 31.36
C ARG A 55 20.30 -47.63 30.96
N ARG A 56 21.32 -47.12 31.67
CA ARG A 56 22.77 -47.10 31.32
C ARG A 56 23.08 -46.65 29.87
N MET A 57 23.61 -45.44 29.67
CA MET A 57 25.03 -45.15 29.32
C MET A 57 25.26 -43.62 29.13
N SER A 58 26.48 -43.22 29.48
CA SER A 58 27.16 -41.91 29.65
C SER A 58 27.78 -41.35 28.35
N PRO A 59 28.63 -40.28 28.34
CA PRO A 59 28.65 -39.03 29.11
C PRO A 59 28.77 -37.76 28.22
N SER A 60 28.59 -36.64 28.89
CA SER A 60 28.89 -35.25 28.52
C SER A 60 30.38 -34.98 28.24
N LEU A 61 30.65 -34.14 27.24
CA LEU A 61 31.96 -33.49 27.02
C LEU A 61 31.90 -32.06 27.55
N VAL A 62 32.63 -31.84 28.64
CA VAL A 62 33.05 -30.54 29.17
C VAL A 62 34.52 -30.37 28.78
N VAL A 63 34.87 -29.25 28.16
CA VAL A 63 36.26 -28.78 28.10
C VAL A 63 36.31 -27.36 28.65
N SER A 64 36.86 -27.27 29.86
CA SER A 64 37.56 -26.12 30.45
C SER A 64 39.00 -26.15 29.88
N ALA A 65 39.78 -25.09 29.70
CA ALA A 65 40.09 -24.02 30.64
C ALA A 65 40.96 -22.91 29.96
N ARG A 66 40.85 -21.67 30.50
CA ARG A 66 41.91 -20.70 30.92
C ARG A 66 43.11 -20.41 29.98
N HIS A 67 43.75 -19.25 29.90
CA HIS A 67 43.65 -17.88 30.42
C HIS A 67 44.77 -17.15 29.65
N THR A 68 44.57 -15.93 29.16
CA THR A 68 45.63 -14.91 29.11
C THR A 68 45.01 -13.53 29.23
N HIS A 69 45.47 -12.80 30.25
CA HIS A 69 45.23 -11.37 30.41
C HIS A 69 46.10 -10.60 29.41
N ALA A 70 45.50 -9.64 28.70
CA ALA A 70 46.20 -8.47 28.19
C ALA A 70 45.22 -7.30 28.11
N VAL A 71 45.37 -6.37 29.05
CA VAL A 71 44.72 -5.06 29.07
C VAL A 71 45.44 -4.17 28.07
N THR A 72 44.78 -3.70 27.01
CA THR A 72 45.17 -2.46 26.30
C THR A 72 43.95 -1.70 25.80
N HIS A 73 44.05 -0.38 25.89
CA HIS A 73 42.97 0.60 25.82
C HIS A 73 42.25 0.70 24.46
N ARG A 74 40.93 0.96 24.57
CA ARG A 74 39.99 1.41 23.53
C ARG A 74 40.54 2.53 22.64
N ARG A 75 40.47 2.32 21.31
CA ARG A 75 39.99 3.33 20.34
C ARG A 75 39.04 2.63 19.36
N GLY A 76 37.75 2.93 19.49
CA GLY A 76 36.68 2.33 18.68
C GLY A 76 36.74 2.80 17.22
N ARG A 77 37.37 1.98 16.37
CA ARG A 77 37.21 2.06 14.91
C ARG A 77 35.97 1.24 14.56
N ARG A 78 34.85 1.91 14.21
CA ARG A 78 33.65 1.25 13.67
C ARG A 78 34.07 0.43 12.44
N ARG A 79 34.10 -0.90 12.58
CA ARG A 79 34.31 -1.81 11.45
C ARG A 79 33.07 -1.76 10.57
N ARG A 80 33.22 -1.14 9.40
CA ARG A 80 32.27 -1.24 8.29
C ARG A 80 32.30 -2.70 7.83
N MET A 81 31.29 -3.49 8.19
CA MET A 81 31.07 -4.79 7.54
C MET A 81 30.57 -4.49 6.13
N VAL A 82 31.50 -4.47 5.18
CA VAL A 82 31.17 -4.57 3.76
C VAL A 82 30.97 -6.05 3.49
N VAL A 83 29.71 -6.49 3.51
CA VAL A 83 29.34 -7.76 2.90
C VAL A 83 29.50 -7.56 1.41
N ALA A 84 30.53 -8.17 0.82
CA ALA A 84 30.67 -8.24 -0.62
C ALA A 84 29.55 -9.16 -1.15
N SER A 85 28.42 -8.58 -1.56
CA SER A 85 27.47 -9.28 -2.42
C SER A 85 27.94 -9.10 -3.86
N SER A 86 28.35 -10.19 -4.50
CA SER A 86 28.36 -10.29 -5.95
C SER A 86 26.91 -10.17 -6.44
N GLY A 87 26.52 -9.00 -6.91
CA GLY A 87 25.18 -8.68 -7.41
C GLY A 87 24.95 -7.17 -7.31
N GLY A 88 24.32 -6.56 -8.32
CA GLY A 88 24.16 -5.10 -8.42
C GLY A 88 23.56 -4.44 -7.16
N ALA A 89 23.70 -3.11 -7.06
CA ALA A 89 23.15 -2.35 -5.93
C ALA A 89 21.67 -2.71 -5.70
N PRO A 90 21.24 -2.86 -4.44
CA PRO A 90 19.84 -3.16 -4.14
C PRO A 90 18.93 -2.08 -4.72
N PRO A 91 17.70 -2.43 -5.15
CA PRO A 91 16.77 -1.44 -5.66
C PRO A 91 16.44 -0.39 -4.59
N PRO A 92 16.12 0.85 -4.99
CA PRO A 92 15.73 1.90 -4.05
C PRO A 92 14.49 1.48 -3.25
N LYS A 93 14.44 1.91 -1.98
CA LYS A 93 13.29 1.68 -1.10
C LYS A 93 12.25 2.78 -1.28
N LEU A 94 11.01 2.42 -1.57
CA LEU A 94 9.86 3.34 -1.54
C LEU A 94 9.25 3.35 -0.13
N VAL A 95 9.08 4.54 0.44
CA VAL A 95 8.47 4.74 1.76
C VAL A 95 7.24 5.61 1.60
N THR A 96 6.10 5.21 2.16
CA THR A 96 4.87 6.01 2.10
C THR A 96 4.06 5.88 3.39
N PHE A 97 3.12 6.81 3.57
CA PHE A 97 2.35 7.00 4.79
C PHE A 97 0.86 7.00 4.48
N LEU A 98 0.08 6.24 5.25
CA LEU A 98 -1.35 6.03 5.05
C LEU A 98 -2.11 6.57 6.26
N GLY A 99 -3.17 7.34 6.03
CA GLY A 99 -3.90 7.99 7.10
C GLY A 99 -4.94 8.97 6.57
N LYS A 100 -5.93 9.28 7.41
CA LYS A 100 -7.01 10.22 7.04
C LYS A 100 -6.44 11.61 6.68
N GLY A 101 -7.18 12.42 5.92
CA GLY A 101 -6.85 13.85 5.75
C GLY A 101 -6.60 14.54 7.09
N GLY A 102 -5.51 15.28 7.20
CA GLY A 102 -5.10 15.96 8.45
C GLY A 102 -4.43 15.08 9.52
N SER A 103 -4.14 13.80 9.24
CA SER A 103 -3.44 12.91 10.20
C SER A 103 -1.94 13.16 10.37
N GLY A 104 -1.34 14.07 9.58
CA GLY A 104 0.10 14.34 9.61
C GLY A 104 0.94 13.54 8.61
N LYS A 105 0.36 12.99 7.53
CA LYS A 105 1.09 12.23 6.49
C LYS A 105 2.27 12.99 5.89
N THR A 106 2.04 14.23 5.44
CA THR A 106 3.08 15.08 4.84
C THR A 106 4.19 15.40 5.83
N THR A 107 3.85 15.65 7.09
CA THR A 107 4.85 15.81 8.17
C THR A 107 5.64 14.53 8.39
N ALA A 108 4.99 13.37 8.44
CA ALA A 108 5.66 12.08 8.58
C ALA A 108 6.61 11.79 7.39
N ALA A 109 6.19 12.13 6.17
CA ALA A 109 7.01 12.04 4.97
C ALA A 109 8.24 12.95 5.05
N ALA A 110 8.07 14.21 5.45
CA ALA A 110 9.18 15.15 5.63
C ALA A 110 10.16 14.69 6.72
N VAL A 111 9.65 14.26 7.90
CA VAL A 111 10.46 13.69 8.99
C VAL A 111 11.25 12.48 8.52
N ALA A 112 10.63 11.56 7.78
CA ALA A 112 11.29 10.38 7.27
C ALA A 112 12.36 10.73 6.23
N ALA A 113 12.07 11.63 5.29
CA ALA A 113 13.02 12.05 4.27
C ALA A 113 14.27 12.70 4.89
N GLN A 114 14.07 13.59 5.86
CA GLN A 114 15.16 14.22 6.62
C GLN A 114 15.93 13.20 7.45
N TYR A 115 15.24 12.24 8.07
CA TYR A 115 15.88 11.16 8.81
C TYR A 115 16.80 10.32 7.91
N TYR A 116 16.32 9.83 6.75
CA TYR A 116 17.13 9.03 5.83
C TYR A 116 18.33 9.82 5.28
N ALA A 117 18.14 11.09 4.90
CA ALA A 117 19.22 11.95 4.44
C ALA A 117 20.30 12.15 5.53
N SER A 118 19.89 12.36 6.78
CA SER A 118 20.79 12.49 7.94
C SER A 118 21.59 11.23 8.25
N GLU A 119 21.06 10.06 7.88
CA GLU A 119 21.73 8.76 8.01
C GLU A 119 22.65 8.45 6.81
N GLY A 120 22.74 9.37 5.84
CA GLY A 120 23.64 9.30 4.68
C GLY A 120 23.05 8.60 3.46
N PHE A 121 21.74 8.34 3.42
CA PHE A 121 21.07 7.78 2.26
C PHE A 121 20.74 8.87 1.24
N LYS A 122 21.00 8.64 -0.05
CA LYS A 122 20.50 9.50 -1.12
C LYS A 122 18.98 9.40 -1.16
N THR A 123 18.31 10.46 -0.74
CA THR A 123 16.87 10.46 -0.48
C THR A 123 16.17 11.41 -1.44
N CYS A 124 15.02 10.98 -1.99
CA CYS A 124 14.14 11.83 -2.77
C CYS A 124 12.75 11.91 -2.10
N LEU A 125 12.31 13.11 -1.75
CA LEU A 125 10.92 13.37 -1.34
C LEU A 125 10.09 13.71 -2.58
N VAL A 126 9.13 12.83 -2.88
CA VAL A 126 8.17 12.99 -3.98
C VAL A 126 6.84 13.40 -3.39
N THR A 127 6.30 14.55 -3.81
CA THR A 127 4.97 14.99 -3.38
C THR A 127 4.03 15.12 -4.59
N GLN A 128 2.76 14.79 -4.40
CA GLN A 128 1.70 14.99 -5.39
C GLN A 128 0.70 16.06 -4.92
N SER A 129 0.88 16.61 -3.71
CA SER A 129 -0.05 17.61 -3.21
C SER A 129 0.12 18.96 -3.89
N GLN A 130 -0.99 19.67 -4.06
CA GLN A 130 -1.00 21.04 -4.58
C GLN A 130 -0.95 22.08 -3.46
N ASP A 131 -1.16 21.67 -2.20
CA ASP A 131 -1.06 22.56 -1.05
C ASP A 131 0.41 22.81 -0.65
N PRO A 132 0.73 23.95 0.00
CA PRO A 132 2.10 24.35 0.28
C PRO A 132 2.74 23.64 1.48
N SER A 133 2.07 22.68 2.13
CA SER A 133 2.56 22.09 3.39
C SER A 133 3.95 21.46 3.25
N ALA A 134 4.21 20.74 2.16
CA ALA A 134 5.52 20.13 1.93
C ALA A 134 6.62 21.18 1.77
N GLU A 135 6.37 22.25 1.00
CA GLU A 135 7.34 23.35 0.81
C GLU A 135 7.60 24.10 2.12
N GLN A 136 6.55 24.34 2.92
CA GLN A 136 6.66 25.00 4.22
C GLN A 136 7.48 24.16 5.21
N LEU A 137 7.24 22.86 5.28
CA LEU A 137 8.00 21.95 6.14
C LEU A 137 9.47 21.85 5.70
N MET A 138 9.71 21.75 4.39
CA MET A 138 11.05 21.63 3.83
C MET A 138 11.83 22.95 3.85
N GLY A 139 11.14 24.10 3.91
CA GLY A 139 11.76 25.43 3.86
C GLY A 139 12.33 25.79 2.48
N CYS A 140 11.95 25.06 1.43
CA CYS A 140 12.42 25.24 0.06
C CYS A 140 11.25 25.09 -0.93
N LYS A 141 11.33 25.77 -2.08
CA LYS A 141 10.35 25.59 -3.17
C LYS A 141 10.56 24.23 -3.83
N ILE A 142 9.49 23.51 -4.11
CA ILE A 142 9.53 22.18 -4.72
C ILE A 142 8.90 22.26 -6.12
N GLY A 143 9.76 22.18 -7.13
CA GLY A 143 9.35 22.22 -8.54
C GLY A 143 9.03 20.86 -9.14
N ASN A 144 8.64 20.86 -10.42
CA ASN A 144 8.40 19.66 -11.23
C ASN A 144 9.68 19.01 -11.77
N SER A 145 10.84 19.57 -11.43
CA SER A 145 12.16 19.00 -11.67
C SER A 145 12.84 18.67 -10.35
N LEU A 146 13.70 17.66 -10.39
CA LEU A 146 14.46 17.23 -9.23
C LEU A 146 15.33 18.38 -8.71
N THR A 147 15.11 18.78 -7.46
CA THR A 147 15.80 19.91 -6.83
C THR A 147 16.41 19.47 -5.50
N GLU A 148 17.72 19.67 -5.32
CA GLU A 148 18.40 19.42 -4.04
C GLU A 148 17.97 20.48 -3.02
N CYS A 149 17.41 20.03 -1.89
CA CYS A 149 16.94 20.90 -0.82
C CYS A 149 17.89 20.87 0.39
N ALA A 150 18.56 19.74 0.63
CA ALA A 150 19.61 19.59 1.64
C ALA A 150 20.59 18.48 1.22
N ALA A 151 21.70 18.34 1.96
CA ALA A 151 22.67 17.28 1.69
C ALA A 151 22.01 15.89 1.70
N ASN A 152 22.18 15.14 0.61
CA ASN A 152 21.55 13.84 0.37
C ASN A 152 20.01 13.87 0.29
N LEU A 153 19.39 15.04 0.12
CA LEU A 153 17.93 15.18 0.04
C LEU A 153 17.51 16.02 -1.16
N SER A 154 16.95 15.33 -2.15
CA SER A 154 16.29 15.95 -3.29
C SER A 154 14.77 15.92 -3.13
N THR A 155 14.11 16.81 -3.83
CA THR A 155 12.65 16.94 -3.83
C THR A 155 12.13 17.05 -5.25
N ILE A 156 10.92 16.55 -5.49
CA ILE A 156 10.19 16.72 -6.75
C ILE A 156 8.69 16.73 -6.49
N LYS A 157 7.99 17.62 -7.18
CA LYS A 157 6.54 17.71 -7.20
C LYS A 157 5.98 17.09 -8.47
N LEU A 158 5.05 16.15 -8.32
CA LEU A 158 4.36 15.52 -9.43
C LEU A 158 3.17 16.39 -9.86
N GLU A 159 3.23 16.88 -11.08
CA GLU A 159 2.17 17.68 -11.70
C GLU A 159 1.61 16.91 -12.90
N THR A 160 0.46 16.26 -12.72
CA THR A 160 -0.13 15.39 -13.76
C THR A 160 -0.26 16.10 -15.11
N SER A 161 -0.71 17.36 -15.13
CA SER A 161 -0.82 18.14 -16.36
C SER A 161 0.49 18.27 -17.13
N LYS A 162 1.63 18.42 -16.43
CA LYS A 162 2.96 18.47 -17.04
C LYS A 162 3.48 17.08 -17.43
N MET A 163 3.19 16.08 -16.60
CA MET A 163 3.65 14.70 -16.81
C MET A 163 3.00 14.04 -18.03
N LEU A 164 1.86 14.53 -18.51
CA LEU A 164 1.17 14.01 -19.69
C LEU A 164 1.80 14.44 -21.02
N LEU A 165 2.54 15.56 -21.02
CA LEU A 165 3.12 16.13 -22.24
C LEU A 165 4.16 15.18 -22.85
N GLU A 166 5.08 14.65 -22.04
CA GLU A 166 6.13 13.75 -22.54
C GLU A 166 5.58 12.42 -23.12
N PRO A 167 4.66 11.69 -22.45
CA PRO A 167 3.99 10.53 -23.03
C PRO A 167 3.21 10.84 -24.31
N LEU A 168 2.50 11.97 -24.37
CA LEU A 168 1.79 12.40 -25.57
C LEU A 168 2.77 12.65 -26.72
N ASP A 169 3.86 13.37 -26.48
CA ASP A 169 4.89 13.63 -27.49
C ASP A 169 5.51 12.34 -28.03
N ARG A 170 5.73 11.34 -27.16
CA ARG A 170 6.20 10.02 -27.59
C ARG A 170 5.18 9.32 -28.46
N LEU A 171 3.90 9.35 -28.07
CA LEU A 171 2.82 8.75 -28.84
C LEU A 171 2.71 9.40 -30.22
N LYS A 172 2.76 10.74 -30.30
CA LYS A 172 2.77 11.50 -31.56
C LYS A 172 3.95 11.13 -32.45
N LYS A 173 5.16 11.00 -31.87
CA LYS A 173 6.37 10.59 -32.60
C LYS A 173 6.28 9.19 -33.18
N VAL A 174 5.74 8.23 -32.42
CA VAL A 174 5.55 6.85 -32.92
C VAL A 174 4.47 6.84 -33.98
N ASP A 175 3.35 7.54 -33.77
CA ASP A 175 2.27 7.62 -34.76
C ASP A 175 2.72 8.26 -36.07
N ALA A 176 3.59 9.28 -36.04
CA ALA A 176 4.17 9.85 -37.25
C ALA A 176 4.99 8.83 -38.08
N GLN A 177 5.52 7.77 -37.45
CA GLN A 177 6.27 6.71 -38.13
C GLN A 177 5.36 5.61 -38.69
N VAL A 178 4.34 5.21 -37.93
CA VAL A 178 3.45 4.09 -38.30
C VAL A 178 2.15 4.54 -38.96
N ASN A 179 1.88 5.85 -38.97
CA ASN A 179 0.69 6.53 -39.46
C ASN A 179 -0.62 5.83 -39.07
N PHE A 180 -0.73 5.38 -37.82
CA PHE A 180 -1.87 4.59 -37.36
C PHE A 180 -3.13 5.45 -37.23
N THR A 181 -2.99 6.69 -36.75
CA THR A 181 -4.12 7.61 -36.57
C THR A 181 -4.37 8.53 -37.77
N GLN A 182 -3.66 8.33 -38.88
CA GLN A 182 -3.82 9.14 -40.09
C GLN A 182 -3.63 10.65 -39.81
N GLY A 183 -2.71 11.00 -38.91
CA GLY A 183 -2.39 12.38 -38.54
C GLY A 183 -3.31 13.00 -37.47
N ILE A 184 -4.31 12.28 -36.95
CA ILE A 184 -5.21 12.83 -35.90
C ILE A 184 -4.43 13.20 -34.63
N LEU A 185 -3.47 12.37 -34.21
CA LEU A 185 -2.65 12.66 -33.03
C LEU A 185 -1.75 13.89 -33.19
N GLU A 186 -1.34 14.23 -34.41
CA GLU A 186 -0.49 15.39 -34.68
C GLU A 186 -1.18 16.71 -34.29
N GLY A 187 -2.48 16.81 -34.55
CA GLY A 187 -3.30 17.98 -34.26
C GLY A 187 -3.61 18.20 -32.78
N ILE A 188 -3.29 17.25 -31.89
CA ILE A 188 -3.53 17.40 -30.46
C ILE A 188 -2.49 18.32 -29.83
N VAL A 189 -2.96 19.39 -29.19
CA VAL A 189 -2.14 20.30 -28.36
C VAL A 189 -2.17 19.78 -26.91
N GLY A 190 -1.01 19.38 -26.38
CA GLY A 190 -0.94 18.74 -25.06
C GLY A 190 -1.37 19.65 -23.92
N GLU A 191 -1.07 20.95 -24.03
CA GLU A 191 -1.41 21.97 -23.04
C GLU A 191 -2.92 22.23 -22.94
N GLU A 192 -3.71 21.84 -23.93
CA GLU A 192 -5.17 21.94 -23.92
C GLU A 192 -5.83 20.73 -23.22
N LEU A 193 -5.06 19.67 -22.94
CA LEU A 193 -5.60 18.46 -22.32
C LEU A 193 -5.86 18.67 -20.83
N GLY A 194 -7.12 18.50 -20.45
CA GLY A 194 -7.51 18.38 -19.04
C GLY A 194 -7.04 17.06 -18.43
N VAL A 195 -6.76 17.08 -17.12
CA VAL A 195 -6.49 15.86 -16.36
C VAL A 195 -7.80 15.16 -16.03
N LEU A 196 -7.99 13.93 -16.55
CA LEU A 196 -9.15 13.11 -16.24
C LEU A 196 -8.94 12.33 -14.92
N PRO A 197 -10.03 11.96 -14.22
CA PRO A 197 -9.94 11.15 -13.02
C PRO A 197 -9.13 9.86 -13.24
N GLY A 198 -8.15 9.60 -12.36
CA GLY A 198 -7.28 8.42 -12.40
C GLY A 198 -6.02 8.57 -13.25
N MET A 199 -5.90 9.63 -14.05
CA MET A 199 -4.67 9.91 -14.81
C MET A 199 -3.51 10.30 -13.89
N ASP A 200 -3.80 10.96 -12.79
CA ASP A 200 -2.86 11.29 -11.72
C ASP A 200 -2.23 10.04 -11.13
N SER A 201 -3.03 9.01 -10.85
CA SER A 201 -2.53 7.73 -10.34
C SER A 201 -1.62 7.03 -11.33
N ILE A 202 -2.00 6.98 -12.60
CA ILE A 202 -1.17 6.37 -13.65
C ILE A 202 0.14 7.15 -13.80
N CYS A 203 0.06 8.48 -13.85
CA CYS A 203 1.23 9.35 -13.95
C CYS A 203 2.18 9.16 -12.77
N SER A 204 1.67 9.12 -11.54
CA SER A 204 2.46 8.90 -10.33
C SER A 204 3.19 7.57 -10.34
N VAL A 205 2.53 6.50 -10.78
CA VAL A 205 3.19 5.19 -10.94
C VAL A 205 4.32 5.26 -11.96
N LEU A 206 4.11 5.92 -13.10
CA LEU A 206 5.15 6.11 -14.13
C LEU A 206 6.33 6.96 -13.62
N ALA A 207 6.07 8.02 -12.86
CA ALA A 207 7.13 8.80 -12.22
C ALA A 207 7.91 8.00 -11.18
N LEU A 208 7.21 7.32 -10.28
CA LEU A 208 7.84 6.44 -9.29
C LEU A 208 8.66 5.34 -9.96
N GLN A 209 8.16 4.78 -11.05
CA GLN A 209 8.88 3.79 -11.84
C GLN A 209 10.16 4.34 -12.48
N LYS A 210 10.17 5.60 -12.92
CA LYS A 210 11.39 6.28 -13.39
C LYS A 210 12.38 6.51 -12.25
N LEU A 211 11.91 7.00 -11.09
CA LEU A 211 12.77 7.27 -9.93
C LEU A 211 13.32 5.98 -9.28
N LEU A 212 12.51 4.93 -9.25
CA LEU A 212 12.87 3.65 -8.65
C LEU A 212 13.59 2.69 -9.61
N ASN A 213 13.71 3.07 -10.89
CA ASN A 213 14.33 2.26 -11.95
C ASN A 213 13.78 0.82 -12.06
N PHE A 214 12.48 0.59 -11.85
CA PHE A 214 11.87 -0.77 -11.89
C PHE A 214 12.18 -1.55 -13.17
N PHE A 215 12.37 -0.84 -14.30
CA PHE A 215 12.47 -1.43 -15.63
C PHE A 215 13.87 -1.45 -16.22
N SER A 216 14.89 -1.06 -15.45
CA SER A 216 16.30 -1.04 -15.90
C SER A 216 16.99 -2.41 -15.83
N ALA A 217 16.22 -3.51 -15.80
CA ALA A 217 16.74 -4.86 -15.94
C ALA A 217 17.44 -5.01 -17.30
N GLY A 218 18.75 -4.79 -17.32
CA GLY A 218 19.59 -4.85 -18.52
C GLY A 218 20.55 -3.67 -18.72
N ARG A 219 20.42 -2.57 -17.97
CA ARG A 219 21.49 -1.54 -17.95
C ARG A 219 22.56 -1.97 -16.95
N SER A 220 23.50 -2.77 -17.43
CA SER A 220 24.80 -2.93 -16.77
C SER A 220 25.47 -1.55 -16.72
N GLY A 221 25.37 -0.84 -15.59
CA GLY A 221 26.18 0.36 -15.33
C GLY A 221 25.52 1.56 -14.65
N SER A 222 24.18 1.73 -14.66
CA SER A 222 23.55 2.87 -13.99
C SER A 222 23.17 2.51 -12.55
N GLN A 223 23.98 2.98 -11.59
CA GLN A 223 23.64 2.93 -10.17
C GLN A 223 22.27 3.59 -9.91
N PRO A 224 21.46 3.10 -8.96
CA PRO A 224 20.23 3.78 -8.57
C PRO A 224 20.57 5.22 -8.13
N GLU A 225 19.79 6.19 -8.61
CA GLU A 225 20.02 7.61 -8.31
C GLU A 225 19.79 7.91 -6.82
N PHE A 226 18.83 7.19 -6.22
CA PHE A 226 18.45 7.29 -4.82
C PHE A 226 18.55 5.92 -4.14
N ASP A 227 18.81 5.93 -2.84
CA ASP A 227 18.69 4.76 -1.97
C ASP A 227 17.25 4.66 -1.41
N VAL A 228 16.62 5.82 -1.15
CA VAL A 228 15.27 5.91 -0.59
C VAL A 228 14.44 6.96 -1.33
N VAL A 229 13.23 6.59 -1.73
CA VAL A 229 12.22 7.51 -2.24
C VAL A 229 11.10 7.57 -1.23
N VAL A 230 10.86 8.74 -0.63
CA VAL A 230 9.73 8.97 0.26
C VAL A 230 8.61 9.61 -0.55
N TYR A 231 7.49 8.92 -0.69
CA TYR A 231 6.35 9.36 -1.47
C TYR A 231 5.23 9.85 -0.57
N ASP A 232 5.07 11.17 -0.54
CA ASP A 232 3.97 11.90 0.10
C ASP A 232 2.76 11.91 -0.83
N CYS A 233 1.88 10.94 -0.63
CA CYS A 233 0.65 10.81 -1.39
C CYS A 233 -0.48 11.59 -0.70
N ASN A 234 -1.19 12.41 -1.49
CA ASN A 234 -2.35 13.16 -1.05
C ASN A 234 -3.57 12.24 -0.79
N ASN A 235 -3.66 11.10 -1.51
CA ASN A 235 -4.79 10.17 -1.44
C ASN A 235 -4.36 8.75 -1.01
N THR A 236 -4.71 8.37 0.22
CA THR A 236 -4.42 7.02 0.73
C THR A 236 -5.04 5.91 -0.12
N GLU A 237 -6.21 6.12 -0.73
CA GLU A 237 -6.84 5.08 -1.54
C GLU A 237 -6.12 4.81 -2.86
N GLU A 238 -5.44 5.82 -3.40
CA GLU A 238 -4.62 5.70 -4.61
C GLU A 238 -3.44 4.75 -4.38
N ILE A 239 -2.76 4.87 -3.22
CA ILE A 239 -1.73 3.90 -2.82
C ILE A 239 -2.30 2.50 -2.67
N LEU A 240 -3.48 2.36 -2.04
CA LEU A 240 -4.11 1.06 -1.88
C LEU A 240 -4.42 0.42 -3.24
N ARG A 241 -4.92 1.22 -4.18
CA ARG A 241 -5.17 0.79 -5.55
C ARG A 241 -3.88 0.44 -6.27
N LEU A 242 -2.79 1.19 -6.09
CA LEU A 242 -1.46 0.90 -6.64
C LEU A 242 -0.90 -0.42 -6.11
N VAL A 243 -0.92 -0.62 -4.80
CA VAL A 243 -0.44 -1.86 -4.16
C VAL A 243 -1.20 -3.08 -4.70
N GLY A 244 -2.52 -2.97 -4.88
CA GLY A 244 -3.33 -4.03 -5.47
C GLY A 244 -3.42 -4.02 -7.00
N ALA A 245 -2.80 -3.05 -7.68
CA ALA A 245 -3.00 -2.81 -9.11
C ALA A 245 -2.40 -3.93 -9.95
N THR A 246 -1.29 -4.51 -9.54
CA THR A 246 -0.52 -5.46 -10.34
C THR A 246 -1.27 -6.77 -10.55
N ASP A 247 -1.82 -7.34 -9.48
CA ASP A 247 -2.63 -8.56 -9.53
C ASP A 247 -3.93 -8.35 -10.32
N ARG A 248 -4.53 -7.15 -10.22
CA ARG A 248 -5.75 -6.77 -10.93
C ARG A 248 -5.48 -6.51 -12.40
N ALA A 249 -4.44 -5.74 -12.71
CA ALA A 249 -4.02 -5.41 -14.07
C ALA A 249 -3.76 -6.68 -14.87
N ARG A 250 -3.14 -7.70 -14.29
CA ARG A 250 -2.95 -9.00 -14.93
C ARG A 250 -4.28 -9.67 -15.32
N SER A 251 -5.32 -9.50 -14.50
CA SER A 251 -6.65 -10.04 -14.80
C SER A 251 -7.33 -9.27 -15.93
N TYR A 252 -7.29 -7.93 -15.90
CA TYR A 252 -7.79 -7.10 -17.01
C TYR A 252 -7.03 -7.34 -18.32
N LEU A 253 -5.70 -7.43 -18.26
CA LEU A 253 -4.85 -7.70 -19.41
C LEU A 253 -5.22 -9.03 -20.07
N ARG A 254 -5.53 -10.06 -19.28
CA ARG A 254 -6.02 -11.34 -19.80
C ARG A 254 -7.32 -11.17 -20.58
N TYR A 255 -8.28 -10.40 -20.08
CA TYR A 255 -9.53 -10.13 -20.80
C TYR A 255 -9.30 -9.32 -22.08
N VAL A 256 -8.43 -8.32 -22.05
CA VAL A 256 -8.07 -7.53 -23.24
C VAL A 256 -7.37 -8.42 -24.28
N ARG A 257 -6.46 -9.28 -23.85
CA ARG A 257 -5.79 -10.26 -24.71
C ARG A 257 -6.78 -11.26 -25.30
N ASP A 258 -7.68 -11.80 -24.49
CA ASP A 258 -8.76 -12.68 -24.94
C ASP A 258 -9.63 -11.98 -26.01
N LEU A 259 -10.00 -10.71 -25.79
CA LEU A 259 -10.75 -9.92 -26.76
C LEU A 259 -9.94 -9.72 -28.06
N ALA A 260 -8.65 -9.39 -27.93
CA ALA A 260 -7.74 -9.19 -29.05
C ALA A 260 -7.53 -10.48 -29.88
N GLU A 261 -7.43 -11.64 -29.23
CA GLU A 261 -7.14 -12.92 -29.89
C GLU A 261 -8.40 -13.65 -30.38
N LYS A 262 -9.55 -13.50 -29.69
CA LYS A 262 -10.78 -14.27 -29.96
C LYS A 262 -11.82 -13.52 -30.80
N THR A 263 -11.63 -12.24 -31.09
CA THR A 263 -12.55 -11.47 -31.96
C THR A 263 -11.90 -11.11 -33.28
N ASP A 264 -12.69 -11.10 -34.35
CA ASP A 264 -12.19 -10.77 -35.70
C ASP A 264 -11.66 -9.33 -35.77
N MET A 265 -12.40 -8.38 -35.19
CA MET A 265 -11.98 -6.97 -35.10
C MET A 265 -10.72 -6.81 -34.25
N GLY A 266 -10.63 -7.52 -33.12
CA GLY A 266 -9.46 -7.52 -32.25
C GLY A 266 -8.22 -8.05 -32.98
N ARG A 267 -8.34 -9.15 -33.71
CA ARG A 267 -7.23 -9.74 -34.45
C ARG A 267 -6.67 -8.83 -35.56
N LEU A 268 -7.54 -8.02 -36.16
CA LEU A 268 -7.16 -7.08 -37.21
C LEU A 268 -6.47 -5.82 -36.67
N ALA A 269 -7.00 -5.22 -35.60
CA ALA A 269 -6.54 -3.92 -35.11
C ALA A 269 -5.53 -4.00 -33.94
N SER A 270 -5.59 -5.06 -33.13
CA SER A 270 -4.80 -5.15 -31.90
C SER A 270 -3.28 -5.16 -32.12
N PRO A 271 -2.68 -5.84 -33.12
CA PRO A 271 -1.23 -5.89 -33.23
C PRO A 271 -0.62 -4.49 -33.43
N SER A 272 -1.23 -3.67 -34.28
CA SER A 272 -0.78 -2.30 -34.56
C SER A 272 -0.99 -1.38 -33.36
N LEU A 273 -2.15 -1.45 -32.69
CA LEU A 273 -2.45 -0.64 -31.51
C LEU A 273 -1.52 -0.99 -30.34
N LEU A 274 -1.30 -2.28 -30.09
CA LEU A 274 -0.40 -2.75 -29.04
C LEU A 274 1.03 -2.32 -29.30
N LYS A 275 1.49 -2.43 -30.55
CA LYS A 275 2.82 -1.95 -30.95
C LYS A 275 2.97 -0.46 -30.72
N LEU A 276 1.99 0.35 -31.13
CA LEU A 276 2.00 1.80 -30.92
C LEU A 276 2.13 2.16 -29.44
N ILE A 277 1.27 1.58 -28.59
CA ILE A 277 1.28 1.84 -27.13
C ILE A 277 2.60 1.37 -26.51
N TYR A 278 3.06 0.18 -26.89
CA TYR A 278 4.27 -0.43 -26.35
C TYR A 278 5.53 0.37 -26.72
N ASP A 279 5.65 0.78 -27.98
CA ASP A 279 6.78 1.58 -28.46
C ASP A 279 6.76 2.99 -27.85
N ALA A 280 5.57 3.60 -27.66
CA ALA A 280 5.43 4.89 -26.98
C ALA A 280 5.81 4.83 -25.49
N ALA A 281 5.53 3.70 -24.82
CA ALA A 281 5.89 3.50 -23.42
C ALA A 281 7.41 3.28 -23.20
N ARG A 282 8.16 2.89 -24.25
CA ARG A 282 9.60 2.65 -24.16
C ARG A 282 10.40 3.96 -24.20
N PRO A 283 11.21 4.27 -23.16
CA PRO A 283 11.94 5.54 -23.09
C PRO A 283 13.02 5.74 -24.16
N ASN A 284 13.45 4.67 -24.85
CA ASN A 284 14.50 4.72 -25.87
C ASN A 284 13.99 4.84 -27.32
N GLY A 285 12.67 4.89 -27.57
CA GLY A 285 12.10 5.08 -28.91
C GLY A 285 12.53 4.03 -29.96
N LYS A 286 13.08 2.89 -29.55
CA LYS A 286 13.43 1.79 -30.46
C LYS A 286 12.13 1.08 -30.84
N THR A 287 11.80 1.10 -32.12
CA THR A 287 10.65 0.40 -32.70
C THR A 287 10.74 -1.09 -32.39
N SER A 288 9.61 -1.73 -32.06
CA SER A 288 9.55 -3.19 -31.89
C SER A 288 9.51 -3.93 -33.24
N GLU A 289 10.19 -3.41 -34.26
CA GLU A 289 10.21 -4.02 -35.60
C GLU A 289 10.63 -5.49 -35.53
N GLY A 290 9.83 -6.36 -36.15
CA GLY A 290 10.04 -7.81 -36.17
C GLY A 290 9.51 -8.57 -34.95
N ARG A 291 9.02 -7.92 -33.89
CA ARG A 291 8.44 -8.62 -32.73
C ARG A 291 6.99 -9.04 -32.97
N LEU A 292 6.66 -10.26 -32.56
CA LEU A 292 5.31 -10.79 -32.61
C LEU A 292 4.44 -10.16 -31.50
N SER A 293 3.14 -9.98 -31.76
CA SER A 293 2.19 -9.45 -30.76
C SER A 293 2.15 -10.30 -29.48
N THR A 294 2.34 -11.62 -29.62
CA THR A 294 2.44 -12.57 -28.49
C THR A 294 3.65 -12.30 -27.60
N GLU A 295 4.79 -11.91 -28.18
CA GLU A 295 5.98 -11.53 -27.42
C GLU A 295 5.75 -10.26 -26.62
N ILE A 296 5.11 -9.26 -27.25
CA ILE A 296 4.73 -8.00 -26.58
C ILE A 296 3.81 -8.28 -25.39
N TRP A 297 2.77 -9.10 -25.60
CA TRP A 297 1.87 -9.51 -24.51
C TRP A 297 2.60 -10.18 -23.36
N ASN A 298 3.48 -11.15 -23.68
CA ASN A 298 4.25 -11.86 -22.67
C ASN A 298 5.20 -10.94 -21.90
N GLU A 299 5.83 -9.98 -22.57
CA GLU A 299 6.68 -8.99 -21.89
C GLU A 299 5.88 -8.08 -20.95
N ILE A 300 4.69 -7.64 -21.34
CA ILE A 300 3.80 -6.85 -20.46
C ILE A 300 3.37 -7.69 -19.25
N GLU A 301 2.99 -8.95 -19.46
CA GLU A 301 2.65 -9.87 -18.36
C GLU A 301 3.83 -10.06 -17.39
N GLN A 302 5.03 -10.31 -17.91
CA GLN A 302 6.25 -10.44 -17.09
C GLN A 302 6.59 -9.14 -16.36
N LEU A 303 6.35 -7.99 -16.99
CA LEU A 303 6.55 -6.69 -16.37
C LEU A 303 5.63 -6.50 -15.17
N LEU A 304 4.33 -6.76 -15.35
CA LEU A 304 3.34 -6.66 -14.28
C LEU A 304 3.65 -7.63 -13.14
N GLU A 305 4.10 -8.85 -13.45
CA GLU A 305 4.51 -9.83 -12.44
C GLU A 305 5.70 -9.33 -11.60
N ARG A 306 6.74 -8.80 -12.27
CA ARG A 306 7.91 -8.23 -11.57
C ARG A 306 7.52 -7.07 -10.66
N VAL A 307 6.66 -6.18 -11.15
CA VAL A 307 6.16 -5.03 -10.37
C VAL A 307 5.32 -5.52 -9.19
N SER A 308 4.51 -6.58 -9.37
CA SER A 308 3.72 -7.19 -8.28
C SER A 308 4.61 -7.70 -7.16
N VAL A 309 5.61 -8.52 -7.51
CA VAL A 309 6.58 -9.06 -6.54
C VAL A 309 7.35 -7.94 -5.85
N TRP A 310 7.65 -6.85 -6.57
CA TRP A 310 8.35 -5.71 -6.00
C TRP A 310 7.51 -5.00 -4.93
N PHE A 311 6.25 -4.68 -5.21
CA PHE A 311 5.35 -4.00 -4.26
C PHE A 311 4.93 -4.89 -3.09
N ALA A 312 4.88 -6.21 -3.28
CA ALA A 312 4.61 -7.16 -2.21
C ALA A 312 5.76 -7.31 -1.22
N ASN A 313 6.99 -6.88 -1.56
CA ASN A 313 8.16 -7.03 -0.72
C ASN A 313 8.33 -5.82 0.23
N PRO A 314 8.25 -6.00 1.56
CA PRO A 314 8.40 -4.92 2.55
C PRO A 314 9.82 -4.33 2.65
N SER A 315 10.81 -4.97 2.02
CA SER A 315 12.16 -4.41 1.86
C SER A 315 12.19 -3.34 0.76
N ASN A 316 11.26 -3.42 -0.19
CA ASN A 316 11.14 -2.55 -1.35
C ASN A 316 10.12 -1.44 -1.11
N LEU A 317 8.90 -1.80 -0.67
CA LEU A 317 7.84 -0.86 -0.31
C LEU A 317 7.60 -0.91 1.21
N ALA A 318 7.83 0.21 1.89
CA ALA A 318 7.49 0.38 3.29
C ALA A 318 6.29 1.32 3.46
N CYS A 319 5.17 0.77 3.92
CA CYS A 319 3.97 1.54 4.24
C CYS A 319 3.81 1.68 5.76
N PHE A 320 3.58 2.90 6.23
CA PHE A 320 3.31 3.17 7.65
C PHE A 320 1.94 3.81 7.83
N LEU A 321 1.25 3.45 8.90
CA LEU A 321 0.02 4.14 9.29
C LEU A 321 0.37 5.42 10.05
N VAL A 322 -0.37 6.50 9.82
CA VAL A 322 -0.23 7.76 10.56
C VAL A 322 -1.61 8.20 11.06
N MET A 323 -1.68 8.58 12.33
CA MET A 323 -2.93 8.98 12.97
C MET A 323 -2.69 9.95 14.13
N ASP A 324 -3.70 10.75 14.45
CA ASP A 324 -3.78 11.40 15.76
C ASP A 324 -4.30 10.37 16.78
N PRO A 325 -3.46 9.90 17.74
CA PRO A 325 -3.85 8.87 18.67
C PRO A 325 -4.90 9.33 19.70
N ARG A 326 -5.12 10.65 19.85
CA ARG A 326 -6.14 11.20 20.77
C ARG A 326 -7.54 11.12 20.17
N ARG A 327 -7.65 11.03 18.84
CA ARG A 327 -8.92 11.02 18.13
C ARG A 327 -9.30 9.60 17.75
N SER A 328 -10.33 9.04 18.42
CA SER A 328 -10.86 7.70 18.12
C SER A 328 -11.17 7.49 16.63
N ILE A 329 -11.74 8.50 15.95
CA ILE A 329 -12.01 8.42 14.50
C ILE A 329 -10.73 8.25 13.67
N ALA A 330 -9.63 8.89 14.06
CA ALA A 330 -8.35 8.76 13.36
C ALA A 330 -7.72 7.38 13.59
N VAL A 331 -7.79 6.86 14.82
CA VAL A 331 -7.36 5.50 15.18
C VAL A 331 -8.16 4.45 14.40
N SER A 332 -9.49 4.54 14.39
CA SER A 332 -10.36 3.63 13.63
C SER A 332 -10.10 3.72 12.12
N SER A 333 -9.84 4.91 11.59
CA SER A 333 -9.46 5.08 10.18
C SER A 333 -8.13 4.39 9.86
N ALA A 334 -7.13 4.51 10.73
CA ALA A 334 -5.85 3.83 10.55
C ALA A 334 -5.98 2.30 10.63
N LEU A 335 -6.80 1.77 11.55
CA LEU A 335 -7.13 0.35 11.59
C LEU A 335 -7.82 -0.09 10.29
N ARG A 336 -8.75 0.71 9.77
CA ARG A 336 -9.43 0.42 8.50
C ARG A 336 -8.43 0.39 7.33
N TYR A 337 -7.51 1.35 7.27
CA TYR A 337 -6.46 1.35 6.24
C TYR A 337 -5.52 0.16 6.36
N TRP A 338 -5.19 -0.29 7.58
CA TRP A 338 -4.42 -1.53 7.77
C TRP A 338 -5.11 -2.74 7.12
N GLY A 339 -6.41 -2.88 7.36
CA GLY A 339 -7.25 -3.91 6.72
C GLY A 339 -7.22 -3.80 5.20
N CYS A 340 -7.48 -2.60 4.67
CA CYS A 340 -7.48 -2.35 3.23
C CYS A 340 -6.12 -2.65 2.58
N THR A 341 -5.01 -2.24 3.20
CA THR A 341 -3.66 -2.54 2.68
C THR A 341 -3.41 -4.04 2.64
N THR A 342 -3.79 -4.74 3.71
CA THR A 342 -3.65 -6.21 3.79
C THR A 342 -4.51 -6.90 2.72
N GLN A 343 -5.71 -6.40 2.44
CA GLN A 343 -6.57 -6.89 1.36
C GLN A 343 -6.08 -6.50 -0.04
N ALA A 344 -5.38 -5.38 -0.19
CA ALA A 344 -4.70 -5.03 -1.43
C ALA A 344 -3.47 -5.91 -1.70
N GLY A 345 -3.04 -6.75 -0.74
CA GLY A 345 -1.86 -7.59 -0.85
C GLY A 345 -0.56 -6.93 -0.38
N GLY A 346 -0.64 -5.70 0.12
CA GLY A 346 0.49 -4.99 0.73
C GLY A 346 0.67 -5.31 2.20
N GLN A 347 1.71 -4.71 2.78
CA GLN A 347 2.07 -4.89 4.17
C GLN A 347 2.30 -3.55 4.84
N ILE A 348 1.90 -3.45 6.11
CA ILE A 348 2.17 -2.31 6.97
C ILE A 348 3.38 -2.64 7.84
N CYS A 349 4.39 -1.77 7.81
CA CYS A 349 5.62 -1.94 8.58
C CYS A 349 5.50 -1.42 10.02
N GLY A 350 4.54 -0.53 10.28
CA GLY A 350 4.31 0.04 11.59
C GLY A 350 3.25 1.14 11.59
N ALA A 351 2.97 1.64 12.78
CA ALA A 351 2.04 2.73 13.00
C ALA A 351 2.73 3.88 13.76
N PHE A 352 2.43 5.10 13.34
CA PHE A 352 2.91 6.33 13.95
C PHE A 352 1.75 7.15 14.49
N GLY A 353 1.86 7.58 15.73
CA GLY A 353 1.01 8.63 16.29
C GLY A 353 1.64 10.00 16.06
N TYR A 354 0.83 10.96 15.62
CA TYR A 354 1.21 12.37 15.48
C TYR A 354 0.26 13.23 16.31
N THR A 355 0.79 13.83 17.38
CA THR A 355 0.01 14.65 18.33
C THR A 355 0.90 15.73 18.94
N GLU A 356 0.32 16.90 19.20
CA GLU A 356 0.93 18.01 19.94
C GLU A 356 1.28 17.63 21.38
N ASP A 357 0.36 16.90 22.03
CA ASP A 357 0.51 16.44 23.40
C ASP A 357 0.54 14.91 23.45
N PRO A 358 1.74 14.30 23.62
CA PRO A 358 1.91 12.86 23.81
C PRO A 358 1.31 12.32 25.11
N SER A 359 1.13 13.16 26.12
CA SER A 359 0.74 12.72 27.47
C SER A 359 -0.71 12.25 27.56
N GLU A 360 -1.57 12.76 26.67
CA GLU A 360 -2.99 12.38 26.55
C GLU A 360 -3.21 11.08 25.74
N MET A 361 -2.14 10.36 25.39
CA MET A 361 -2.25 9.13 24.63
C MET A 361 -2.83 7.99 25.49
N HIS A 362 -3.96 7.43 25.05
CA HIS A 362 -4.51 6.23 25.66
C HIS A 362 -3.58 5.03 25.38
N GLN A 363 -3.13 4.36 26.45
CA GLN A 363 -2.24 3.18 26.36
C GLN A 363 -2.86 2.04 25.52
N GLU A 364 -4.19 2.01 25.44
CA GLU A 364 -4.99 1.10 24.61
C GLU A 364 -4.76 1.27 23.10
N VAL A 365 -4.36 2.45 22.62
CA VAL A 365 -4.12 2.69 21.19
C VAL A 365 -3.00 1.79 20.68
N ALA A 366 -1.90 1.65 21.42
CA ALA A 366 -0.81 0.76 21.03
C ALA A 366 -1.26 -0.71 20.99
N GLN A 367 -2.14 -1.12 21.90
CA GLN A 367 -2.70 -2.48 21.92
C GLN A 367 -3.57 -2.75 20.69
N ASN A 368 -4.31 -1.75 20.21
CA ASN A 368 -5.11 -1.87 19.00
C ASN A 368 -4.28 -2.21 17.76
N PHE A 369 -3.01 -1.79 17.70
CA PHE A 369 -2.15 -2.07 16.55
C PHE A 369 -1.29 -3.32 16.69
N MET A 370 -1.33 -4.06 17.80
CA MET A 370 -0.59 -5.32 17.90
C MET A 370 -0.99 -6.30 16.78
N PRO A 371 -0.02 -6.98 16.14
CA PRO A 371 1.41 -7.06 16.49
C PRO A 371 2.31 -5.97 15.86
N LEU A 372 1.75 -4.97 15.18
CA LEU A 372 2.54 -3.86 14.65
C LEU A 372 3.18 -3.06 15.78
N SER A 373 4.35 -2.52 15.45
CA SER A 373 5.03 -1.58 16.32
C SER A 373 4.37 -0.20 16.20
N PHE A 374 4.09 0.41 17.35
CA PHE A 374 3.53 1.74 17.46
C PHE A 374 4.57 2.67 18.10
N SER A 375 4.79 3.84 17.51
CA SER A 375 5.64 4.89 18.09
C SER A 375 5.10 6.27 17.76
N LEU A 376 5.58 7.30 18.47
CA LEU A 376 5.19 8.68 18.22
C LEU A 376 6.22 9.37 17.33
N LEU A 377 5.72 10.21 16.41
CA LEU A 377 6.52 11.15 15.64
C LEU A 377 6.59 12.49 16.38
N PRO A 378 7.70 13.24 16.24
CA PRO A 378 7.82 14.56 16.82
C PRO A 378 6.76 15.47 16.23
N PHE A 379 6.07 16.23 17.08
CA PHE A 379 5.23 17.31 16.62
C PHE A 379 6.10 18.45 16.08
N VAL A 380 5.75 18.94 14.89
CA VAL A 380 6.46 20.03 14.24
C VAL A 380 5.46 21.17 14.05
N SER A 381 5.66 22.27 14.77
CA SER A 381 4.86 23.48 14.60
C SER A 381 5.20 24.15 13.26
N ASN A 382 4.16 24.56 12.52
CA ASN A 382 4.30 25.16 11.18
C ASN A 382 4.51 26.68 11.20
N ASP A 383 4.62 27.31 12.37
CA ASP A 383 4.63 28.77 12.51
C ASP A 383 5.99 29.42 12.15
N SER A 384 7.05 28.62 11.99
CA SER A 384 8.40 29.08 11.61
C SER A 384 9.18 27.99 10.86
N SER A 385 10.34 28.33 10.28
CA SER A 385 11.24 27.34 9.66
C SER A 385 11.57 26.20 10.63
N VAL A 386 11.35 24.96 10.20
CA VAL A 386 11.52 23.77 11.05
C VAL A 386 12.99 23.54 11.37
N ASP A 387 13.34 23.47 12.66
CA ASP A 387 14.65 22.98 13.10
C ASP A 387 14.68 21.44 13.04
N TRP A 388 15.08 20.93 11.89
CA TRP A 388 15.21 19.50 11.64
C TRP A 388 16.22 18.81 12.55
N SER A 389 17.27 19.51 13.00
CA SER A 389 18.26 18.92 13.91
C SER A 389 17.62 18.59 15.26
N ARG A 390 16.82 19.51 15.79
CA ARG A 390 16.03 19.30 17.01
C ARG A 390 14.95 18.25 16.79
N ALA A 391 14.17 18.32 15.72
CA ALA A 391 13.09 17.36 15.44
C ALA A 391 13.61 15.92 15.34
N LEU A 392 14.74 15.70 14.64
CA LEU A 392 15.35 14.38 14.50
C LEU A 392 15.99 13.88 15.81
N SER A 393 16.45 14.79 16.68
CA SER A 393 16.96 14.42 18.01
C SER A 393 15.86 13.87 18.94
N LEU A 394 14.62 14.31 18.76
CA LEU A 394 13.46 13.86 19.54
C LEU A 394 12.92 12.49 19.09
N LEU A 395 13.34 11.98 17.93
CA LEU A 395 12.94 10.65 17.48
C LEU A 395 13.47 9.59 18.44
N SER A 396 12.54 8.80 18.99
CA SER A 396 12.88 7.66 19.84
C SER A 396 13.69 6.61 19.08
N GLN A 397 14.46 5.80 19.80
CA GLN A 397 15.23 4.73 19.19
C GLN A 397 14.34 3.71 18.46
N ASN A 398 13.15 3.41 19.01
CA ASN A 398 12.17 2.52 18.37
C ASN A 398 11.64 3.13 17.06
N THR A 399 11.39 4.44 17.01
CA THR A 399 10.95 5.14 15.79
C THR A 399 12.02 5.03 14.69
N LYS A 400 13.30 5.26 15.04
CA LYS A 400 14.44 5.13 14.12
C LYS A 400 14.59 3.70 13.61
N GLU A 401 14.47 2.71 14.49
CA GLU A 401 14.51 1.29 14.13
C GLU A 401 13.35 0.89 13.21
N GLN A 402 12.13 1.40 13.43
CA GLN A 402 10.97 1.14 12.57
C GLN A 402 11.19 1.68 11.15
N LEU A 403 11.77 2.87 11.00
CA LEU A 403 12.08 3.44 9.69
C LEU A 403 13.19 2.65 8.96
N ARG A 404 14.25 2.25 9.69
CA ARG A 404 15.36 1.47 9.12
C ARG A 404 14.99 0.02 8.76
N ASN A 405 14.44 -0.72 9.71
CA ASN A 405 14.31 -2.18 9.67
C ASN A 405 12.88 -2.61 9.31
N THR A 406 12.47 -2.38 8.08
CA THR A 406 11.09 -2.66 7.63
C THR A 406 10.82 -4.15 7.35
N SER A 407 11.86 -4.96 7.17
CA SER A 407 11.74 -6.37 6.76
C SER A 407 11.61 -7.37 7.93
N THR A 408 11.93 -6.99 9.16
CA THR A 408 12.08 -7.94 10.30
C THR A 408 10.81 -8.16 11.12
N ARG A 409 9.75 -7.36 10.92
CA ARG A 409 8.51 -7.39 11.73
C ARG A 409 7.25 -7.65 10.91
N VAL A 410 7.37 -8.51 9.88
CA VAL A 410 6.29 -8.76 8.93
C VAL A 410 5.36 -9.84 9.45
N TYR A 411 4.12 -9.46 9.75
CA TYR A 411 3.07 -10.43 10.08
C TYR A 411 2.46 -10.99 8.77
N PRO A 412 2.42 -12.32 8.56
CA PRO A 412 1.92 -12.88 7.32
C PRO A 412 0.42 -12.59 7.14
N SER A 413 0.04 -12.02 6.00
CA SER A 413 -1.37 -11.72 5.71
C SER A 413 -2.22 -12.98 5.49
N VAL A 414 -1.58 -14.07 5.06
CA VAL A 414 -2.22 -15.36 4.79
C VAL A 414 -1.29 -16.48 5.28
N SER A 415 -1.84 -17.43 6.01
CA SER A 415 -1.15 -18.67 6.39
C SER A 415 -1.98 -19.89 5.99
N PHE A 416 -1.27 -20.95 5.62
CA PHE A 416 -1.85 -22.20 5.16
C PHE A 416 -1.47 -23.31 6.14
N ASP A 417 -2.46 -24.01 6.66
CA ASP A 417 -2.27 -25.22 7.45
C ASP A 417 -2.78 -26.42 6.64
N SER A 418 -1.85 -27.19 6.08
CA SER A 418 -2.16 -28.36 5.27
C SER A 418 -2.68 -29.54 6.09
N VAL A 419 -2.34 -29.62 7.38
CA VAL A 419 -2.76 -30.70 8.28
C VAL A 419 -4.23 -30.52 8.67
N GLN A 420 -4.60 -29.31 9.05
CA GLN A 420 -5.98 -28.96 9.38
C GLN A 420 -6.83 -28.59 8.16
N LYS A 421 -6.23 -28.58 6.95
CA LYS A 421 -6.82 -28.05 5.72
C LYS A 421 -7.48 -26.68 5.95
N SER A 422 -6.78 -25.76 6.61
CA SER A 422 -7.32 -24.44 6.94
C SER A 422 -6.45 -23.31 6.38
N VAL A 423 -7.12 -22.23 5.96
CA VAL A 423 -6.48 -21.00 5.48
C VAL A 423 -6.86 -19.90 6.46
N THR A 424 -5.86 -19.23 7.02
CA THR A 424 -6.08 -18.10 7.91
C THR A 424 -5.67 -16.82 7.22
N LEU A 425 -6.59 -15.87 7.11
CA LEU A 425 -6.34 -14.56 6.54
C LEU A 425 -6.44 -13.51 7.64
N PHE A 426 -5.38 -12.74 7.81
CA PHE A 426 -5.37 -11.61 8.73
C PHE A 426 -6.10 -10.42 8.11
N MET A 427 -7.12 -9.93 8.80
CA MET A 427 -8.08 -8.93 8.30
C MET A 427 -8.41 -7.92 9.42
N PRO A 428 -7.42 -7.12 9.87
CA PRO A 428 -7.63 -6.12 10.91
C PRO A 428 -8.54 -4.99 10.41
N GLY A 429 -9.23 -4.33 11.33
CA GLY A 429 -10.05 -3.14 11.00
C GLY A 429 -11.31 -3.41 10.19
N PHE A 430 -11.76 -4.66 10.13
CA PHE A 430 -13.03 -5.05 9.50
C PHE A 430 -13.96 -5.72 10.50
N ASP A 431 -15.25 -5.48 10.33
CA ASP A 431 -16.29 -6.26 10.97
C ASP A 431 -16.64 -7.50 10.15
N LYS A 432 -17.10 -8.56 10.84
CA LYS A 432 -17.49 -9.82 10.20
C LYS A 432 -18.53 -9.63 9.09
N SER A 433 -19.44 -8.67 9.24
CA SER A 433 -20.51 -8.37 8.27
C SER A 433 -20.00 -7.76 6.97
N GLU A 434 -18.81 -7.15 6.97
CA GLU A 434 -18.22 -6.54 5.77
C GLU A 434 -17.48 -7.55 4.89
N ILE A 435 -17.15 -8.72 5.43
CA ILE A 435 -16.29 -9.70 4.78
C ILE A 435 -17.14 -10.68 3.98
N LYS A 436 -16.95 -10.69 2.65
CA LYS A 436 -17.56 -11.68 1.76
C LYS A 436 -16.50 -12.66 1.27
N LEU A 437 -16.85 -13.95 1.30
CA LEU A 437 -16.01 -15.05 0.86
C LEU A 437 -16.71 -15.78 -0.29
N TYR A 438 -15.99 -15.93 -1.39
CA TYR A 438 -16.41 -16.71 -2.54
C TYR A 438 -15.37 -17.77 -2.87
N GLN A 439 -15.82 -18.87 -3.45
CA GLN A 439 -14.96 -19.94 -3.94
C GLN A 439 -15.05 -20.01 -5.46
N TYR A 440 -13.91 -19.93 -6.14
CA TYR A 440 -13.81 -19.93 -7.60
C TYR A 440 -13.03 -21.13 -8.13
N ARG A 441 -13.09 -21.31 -9.47
CA ARG A 441 -12.31 -22.29 -10.23
C ARG A 441 -12.35 -23.71 -9.63
N GLY A 442 -13.54 -24.19 -9.31
CA GLY A 442 -13.75 -25.54 -8.79
C GLY A 442 -13.11 -25.81 -7.41
N GLY A 443 -12.77 -24.76 -6.65
CA GLY A 443 -12.20 -24.90 -5.31
C GLY A 443 -10.68 -24.77 -5.23
N SER A 444 -10.04 -24.25 -6.28
CA SER A 444 -8.60 -23.93 -6.28
C SER A 444 -8.28 -22.51 -5.82
N GLU A 445 -9.28 -21.62 -5.77
CA GLU A 445 -9.11 -20.20 -5.42
C GLU A 445 -10.21 -19.73 -4.46
N LEU A 446 -9.81 -18.90 -3.49
CA LEU A 446 -10.73 -18.14 -2.64
C LEU A 446 -10.69 -16.67 -3.07
N LEU A 447 -11.86 -16.08 -3.31
CA LEU A 447 -12.00 -14.65 -3.52
C LEU A 447 -12.56 -14.02 -2.24
N ILE A 448 -11.82 -13.07 -1.69
CA ILE A 448 -12.24 -12.28 -0.53
C ILE A 448 -12.57 -10.87 -1.00
N GLU A 449 -13.74 -10.37 -0.57
CA GLU A 449 -14.13 -8.98 -0.74
C GLU A 449 -14.30 -8.34 0.64
N ALA A 450 -13.50 -7.32 0.91
CA ALA A 450 -13.59 -6.49 2.11
C ALA A 450 -12.92 -5.13 1.84
N GLY A 451 -13.50 -4.05 2.37
CA GLY A 451 -12.89 -2.72 2.29
C GLY A 451 -12.70 -2.13 0.90
N ASP A 452 -13.66 -2.38 0.00
CA ASP A 452 -13.57 -2.00 -1.42
C ASP A 452 -12.34 -2.61 -2.12
N GLN A 453 -11.86 -3.75 -1.62
CA GLN A 453 -10.79 -4.52 -2.22
C GLN A 453 -11.28 -5.95 -2.49
N ARG A 454 -10.82 -6.50 -3.61
CA ARG A 454 -10.99 -7.91 -3.97
C ARG A 454 -9.62 -8.57 -4.06
N ARG A 455 -9.42 -9.66 -3.32
CA ARG A 455 -8.17 -10.42 -3.29
C ARG A 455 -8.42 -11.88 -3.60
N VAL A 456 -7.68 -12.43 -4.56
CA VAL A 456 -7.71 -13.85 -4.89
C VAL A 456 -6.57 -14.56 -4.18
N ILE A 457 -6.90 -15.55 -3.37
CA ILE A 457 -5.95 -16.44 -2.69
C ILE A 457 -5.95 -17.78 -3.41
N LYS A 458 -4.82 -18.12 -4.01
CA LYS A 458 -4.60 -19.43 -4.65
C LYS A 458 -4.31 -20.47 -3.58
N LEU A 459 -5.05 -21.57 -3.60
CA LEU A 459 -4.85 -22.68 -2.68
C LEU A 459 -3.75 -23.62 -3.18
N PRO A 460 -2.82 -24.05 -2.31
CA PRO A 460 -1.86 -25.10 -2.63
C PRO A 460 -2.59 -26.36 -3.11
N PRO A 461 -2.03 -27.14 -4.08
CA PRO A 461 -2.70 -28.32 -4.63
C PRO A 461 -3.24 -29.30 -3.58
N ALA A 462 -2.49 -29.54 -2.50
CA ALA A 462 -2.87 -30.43 -1.41
C ALA A 462 -4.08 -29.95 -0.58
N MET A 463 -4.46 -28.67 -0.70
CA MET A 463 -5.55 -28.03 0.03
C MET A 463 -6.69 -27.58 -0.87
N GLN A 464 -6.67 -27.93 -2.16
CA GLN A 464 -7.78 -27.63 -3.07
C GLN A 464 -8.97 -28.52 -2.72
N GLY A 465 -10.17 -27.95 -2.74
CA GLY A 465 -11.37 -28.65 -2.27
C GLY A 465 -12.51 -27.69 -2.01
N LYS A 466 -13.62 -28.19 -1.46
CA LYS A 466 -14.80 -27.34 -1.20
C LYS A 466 -14.67 -26.61 0.14
N VAL A 467 -15.09 -25.35 0.22
CA VAL A 467 -15.16 -24.66 1.53
C VAL A 467 -16.14 -25.40 2.44
N GLY A 468 -15.63 -25.89 3.58
CA GLY A 468 -16.41 -26.58 4.60
C GLY A 468 -17.02 -25.64 5.64
N GLY A 469 -16.46 -24.44 5.81
CA GLY A 469 -16.93 -23.40 6.71
C GLY A 469 -15.93 -22.25 6.82
N ALA A 470 -16.37 -21.13 7.39
CA ALA A 470 -15.52 -19.99 7.70
C ALA A 470 -15.92 -19.35 9.03
N LYS A 471 -14.95 -18.87 9.80
CA LYS A 471 -15.15 -18.15 11.06
C LYS A 471 -14.25 -16.92 11.12
N PHE A 472 -14.75 -15.85 11.73
CA PHE A 472 -13.98 -14.64 11.97
C PHE A 472 -13.76 -14.48 13.47
N VAL A 473 -12.51 -14.55 13.92
CA VAL A 473 -12.12 -14.50 15.34
C VAL A 473 -10.77 -13.79 15.43
N ASP A 474 -10.60 -12.90 16.41
CA ASP A 474 -9.35 -12.18 16.67
C ASP A 474 -8.72 -11.55 15.42
N ARG A 475 -9.54 -10.85 14.61
CA ARG A 475 -9.15 -10.20 13.34
C ARG A 475 -8.69 -11.17 12.25
N ASN A 476 -8.93 -12.47 12.40
CA ASN A 476 -8.57 -13.48 11.44
C ASN A 476 -9.81 -14.14 10.85
N LEU A 477 -9.87 -14.22 9.52
CA LEU A 477 -10.80 -15.08 8.79
C LEU A 477 -10.16 -16.45 8.61
N ILE A 478 -10.70 -17.46 9.30
CA ILE A 478 -10.24 -18.84 9.22
C ILE A 478 -11.23 -19.62 8.35
N VAL A 479 -10.76 -20.11 7.22
CA VAL A 479 -11.53 -20.88 6.22
C VAL A 479 -11.09 -22.33 6.27
N SER A 480 -12.02 -23.25 6.48
CA SER A 480 -11.76 -24.70 6.45
C SER A 480 -12.11 -25.28 5.08
N ILE A 481 -11.24 -26.11 4.53
CA ILE A 481 -11.41 -26.77 3.23
C ILE A 481 -11.62 -28.27 3.44
N ARG A 482 -12.52 -28.88 2.66
CA ARG A 482 -12.82 -30.32 2.66
C ARG A 482 -12.12 -31.02 1.51
#